data_AF-A0AAX4P660-F1
#
_entry.id   AF-A0AAX4P660-F1
#
_cell.length_a   1.000
_cell.length_b   1.000
_cell.length_c   1.000
_cell.angle_alpha   90.00
_cell.angle_beta   90.00
_cell.angle_gamma   90.00
#
_symmetry.space_group_name_H-M   'P 1'
#
loop_
_entity.id
_entity.type
_entity.pdbx_description
1 polymer ?
#
loop_
_entity_poly.entity_id
_entity_poly.type
_entity_poly.pdbx_seq_one_letter_code
_entity_poly.pdbx_strand_id
1 'polypeptide(L)'
;MKIEPLEFGAARSEEVRSLCDSLGAVGYCALHSSAQRRTTSHKPSKHRRRPNEKRKRLRQGAGAADGASAVIPESREARRRKKLQDIKNSVRVSDEVRYLESHLWHAKRQKMVKIWGHHLAQGARGKGLGIAGFCRTISSGLFVHDMSYFWSFRLEGPIEGLLRVLAGACTETAVPTKEDLERRTQSFELEGTFLKASEGEGTPEACRCALSPVLITWVRHPHPKAALPGAGGPTYSPLVWAHCHAYGKIRAELERAAARDGRVKVECPESAVKRVEVRGSKSLEAALKALGVPREVIARAGKGDAELLRLLDPRLRGAVAKGEKFSHPDRRAQGREAISRLLMAPGREEACARLDAFGRRPMGEDAVGRLNRRAGLLHDVPAALEDEEWGENATFPAVLVRKGEGRGPLGGFSLLFPKTWTHPLWMALAGAKARGAGLREWKWYAQICGRGIFPDSYPDAGIGGEESVERATNASAAGEGEAWPAGILVARPTGPKGAGIGGLEGLEGPGRLARVALRPAGRGTPESWSRVLRATVEDLRVFRASGAAAYDSGEEREVLGRVTLGVLPKKCKGFAISAEAFCDVSGLLESAREQQVPAGGAEGVLVMLVCKEGKGNKGTVRPAIATLATAT
;
A
#
# COMPACT_ATOMS: atom_id res chain seq x y z
N MET A 1 -2.35 38.16 37.42
CA MET A 1 -1.32 39.05 36.83
C MET A 1 -1.85 39.53 35.48
N LYS A 2 -2.24 40.79 35.36
CA LYS A 2 -2.47 41.42 34.05
C LYS A 2 -1.10 41.88 33.54
N ILE A 3 -0.84 41.68 32.27
CA ILE A 3 0.41 42.11 31.63
C ILE A 3 0.07 43.35 30.84
N GLU A 4 0.75 44.47 31.11
CA GLU A 4 0.67 45.69 30.32
C GLU A 4 1.63 45.59 29.13
N PRO A 5 1.13 45.43 27.87
CA PRO A 5 1.99 45.10 26.74
C PRO A 5 3.01 46.19 26.39
N LEU A 6 2.67 47.46 26.64
CA LEU A 6 3.53 48.59 26.33
C LEU A 6 4.74 48.66 27.26
N GLU A 7 4.53 48.49 28.57
CA GLU A 7 5.62 48.46 29.55
C GLU A 7 6.55 47.27 29.30
N PHE A 8 5.96 46.09 29.04
CA PHE A 8 6.73 44.89 28.73
C PHE A 8 7.55 45.03 27.43
N GLY A 9 6.97 45.64 26.40
CA GLY A 9 7.65 45.90 25.13
C GLY A 9 8.78 46.93 25.27
N ALA A 10 8.56 48.00 26.03
CA ALA A 10 9.55 49.05 26.27
C ALA A 10 10.78 48.49 27.00
N ALA A 11 10.56 47.75 28.10
CA ALA A 11 11.62 47.16 28.90
C ALA A 11 12.50 46.16 28.13
N ARG A 12 11.99 45.53 27.07
CA ARG A 12 12.72 44.54 26.24
C ARG A 12 13.10 45.03 24.85
N SER A 13 12.99 46.34 24.59
CA SER A 13 13.19 46.88 23.24
C SER A 13 14.62 46.68 22.73
N GLU A 14 15.62 46.79 23.59
CA GLU A 14 17.04 46.58 23.23
C GLU A 14 17.36 45.12 22.94
N GLU A 15 16.80 44.18 23.73
CA GLU A 15 16.91 42.74 23.46
C GLU A 15 16.34 42.38 22.08
N VAL A 16 15.16 42.93 21.74
CA VAL A 16 14.51 42.70 20.45
C VAL A 16 15.33 43.30 19.30
N ARG A 17 15.91 44.49 19.46
CA ARG A 17 16.80 45.10 18.45
C ARG A 17 18.03 44.23 18.23
N SER A 18 18.72 43.83 19.30
CA SER A 18 19.88 42.94 19.24
C SER A 18 19.56 41.61 18.55
N LEU A 19 18.37 41.04 18.81
CA LEU A 19 17.90 39.83 18.13
C LEU A 19 17.65 40.06 16.64
N CYS A 20 17.01 41.16 16.26
CA CYS A 20 16.78 41.53 14.86
C CYS A 20 18.09 41.73 14.10
N ASP A 21 19.05 42.44 14.70
CA ASP A 21 20.38 42.66 14.11
C ASP A 21 21.12 41.32 13.91
N SER A 22 21.02 40.41 14.89
CA SER A 22 21.62 39.08 14.83
C SER A 22 20.99 38.17 13.77
N LEU A 23 19.68 38.29 13.55
CA LEU A 23 18.94 37.49 12.57
C LEU A 23 19.03 38.07 11.14
N GLY A 24 19.36 39.35 11.00
CA GLY A 24 19.39 40.08 9.72
C GLY A 24 18.00 40.34 9.13
N ALA A 25 17.94 40.64 7.83
CA ALA A 25 16.68 40.88 7.12
C ALA A 25 15.87 39.57 6.93
N VAL A 26 15.15 39.15 7.97
CA VAL A 26 14.26 37.97 7.90
C VAL A 26 12.91 38.39 7.31
N GLY A 27 12.68 38.10 6.04
CA GLY A 27 11.35 38.22 5.44
C GLY A 27 10.40 37.16 6.03
N TYR A 28 9.32 37.59 6.68
CA TYR A 28 8.28 36.67 7.15
C TYR A 28 7.40 36.23 5.96
N CYS A 29 7.63 35.02 5.44
CA CYS A 29 6.67 34.41 4.52
C CYS A 29 5.41 33.98 5.29
N ALA A 30 4.23 34.28 4.74
CA ALA A 30 2.97 33.82 5.31
C ALA A 30 2.95 32.30 5.51
N LEU A 31 2.41 31.84 6.64
CA LEU A 31 2.26 30.41 6.93
C LEU A 31 1.50 29.73 5.78
N HIS A 32 2.12 28.73 5.16
CA HIS A 32 1.49 27.95 4.10
C HIS A 32 0.17 27.34 4.60
N SER A 33 -0.86 27.32 3.75
CA SER A 33 -2.23 26.89 4.11
C SER A 33 -2.30 25.49 4.73
N SER A 34 -1.38 24.58 4.38
CA SER A 34 -1.30 23.24 4.99
C SER A 34 -0.81 23.23 6.45
N ALA A 35 -0.07 24.25 6.88
CA ALA A 35 0.44 24.41 8.24
C ALA A 35 -0.55 25.15 9.15
N GLN A 36 -1.48 25.90 8.57
CA GLN A 36 -2.50 26.65 9.32
C GLN A 36 -3.41 25.70 10.13
N ARG A 37 -3.85 26.17 11.31
CA ARG A 37 -4.76 25.45 12.22
C ARG A 37 -5.87 26.39 12.66
N ARG A 38 -7.05 25.84 12.95
CA ARG A 38 -8.17 26.61 13.53
C ARG A 38 -7.98 26.74 15.04
N THR A 39 -8.29 27.89 15.59
CA THR A 39 -8.33 28.12 17.03
C THR A 39 -9.42 27.26 17.68
N THR A 40 -9.17 26.79 18.90
CA THR A 40 -10.14 26.04 19.71
C THR A 40 -10.72 26.93 20.80
N SER A 41 -11.92 26.59 21.30
CA SER A 41 -12.56 27.34 22.38
C SER A 41 -11.71 27.39 23.66
N HIS A 42 -11.71 28.52 24.37
CA HIS A 42 -11.02 28.71 25.65
C HIS A 42 -11.58 27.88 26.81
N LYS A 43 -12.73 27.20 26.62
CA LYS A 43 -13.31 26.34 27.66
C LYS A 43 -12.51 25.03 27.78
N PRO A 44 -12.05 24.66 28.98
CA PRO A 44 -11.20 23.47 29.21
C PRO A 44 -11.93 22.14 28.97
N SER A 45 -13.27 22.15 28.86
CA SER A 45 -14.04 20.97 28.47
C SER A 45 -15.11 21.32 27.42
N LYS A 46 -15.18 20.48 26.39
CA LYS A 46 -16.37 20.39 25.56
C LYS A 46 -17.49 19.88 26.45
N HIS A 47 -18.61 20.59 26.53
CA HIS A 47 -19.87 20.04 27.01
C HIS A 47 -20.09 18.65 26.39
N ARG A 48 -19.90 17.58 27.18
CA ARG A 48 -20.62 16.34 26.97
C ARG A 48 -22.08 16.68 27.30
N ARG A 49 -22.89 16.82 26.26
CA ARG A 49 -24.33 17.11 26.35
C ARG A 49 -25.01 16.15 27.33
N ARG A 50 -25.78 16.75 28.26
CA ARG A 50 -26.54 16.18 29.38
C ARG A 50 -25.73 15.23 30.28
N PRO A 51 -25.50 15.57 31.57
CA PRO A 51 -25.28 14.53 32.57
C PRO A 51 -26.38 13.50 32.36
N ASN A 52 -26.01 12.26 32.02
CA ASN A 52 -26.97 11.19 31.91
C ASN A 52 -27.69 11.16 33.28
N GLU A 53 -28.93 11.62 33.38
CA GLU A 53 -29.62 11.76 34.67
C GLU A 53 -29.56 10.44 35.44
N LYS A 54 -29.60 9.32 34.71
CA LYS A 54 -29.38 7.97 35.21
C LYS A 54 -28.03 7.80 35.94
N ARG A 55 -26.95 8.42 35.46
CA ARG A 55 -25.60 8.39 36.07
C ARG A 55 -25.47 9.37 37.24
N LYS A 56 -26.20 10.50 37.22
CA LYS A 56 -26.35 11.40 38.38
C LYS A 56 -27.15 10.71 39.49
N ARG A 57 -28.26 10.05 39.14
CA ARG A 57 -29.09 9.21 40.03
C ARG A 57 -28.32 8.00 40.57
N LEU A 58 -27.52 7.30 39.75
CA LEU A 58 -26.64 6.21 40.22
C LEU A 58 -25.54 6.71 41.17
N ARG A 59 -24.97 7.90 40.93
CA ARG A 59 -23.99 8.52 41.85
C ARG A 59 -24.64 9.02 43.15
N GLN A 60 -25.86 9.53 43.06
CA GLN A 60 -26.64 9.99 44.22
C GLN A 60 -27.18 8.80 45.03
N GLY A 61 -27.55 7.68 44.39
CA GLY A 61 -27.98 6.45 45.05
C GLY A 61 -26.84 5.58 45.59
N ALA A 62 -25.63 5.70 45.03
CA ALA A 62 -24.42 5.03 45.55
C ALA A 62 -23.79 5.76 46.75
N GLY A 63 -24.31 6.93 47.15
CA GLY A 63 -23.87 7.64 48.35
C GLY A 63 -24.52 7.13 49.64
N ALA A 64 -25.35 6.09 49.59
CA ALA A 64 -26.16 5.64 50.72
C ALA A 64 -26.14 4.11 50.96
N ALA A 65 -25.27 3.35 50.30
CA ALA A 65 -25.15 1.92 50.55
C ALA A 65 -23.67 1.50 50.63
N ASP A 66 -23.35 0.81 51.72
CA ASP A 66 -22.02 0.41 52.15
C ASP A 66 -21.18 -0.29 51.08
N GLY A 67 -19.88 0.05 51.07
CA GLY A 67 -18.77 -0.86 50.78
C GLY A 67 -18.55 -1.37 49.35
N ALA A 68 -19.55 -1.38 48.48
CA ALA A 68 -19.39 -1.86 47.10
C ALA A 68 -19.44 -0.68 46.13
N SER A 69 -18.28 -0.26 45.61
CA SER A 69 -18.24 0.75 44.55
C SER A 69 -19.03 0.23 43.35
N ALA A 70 -20.27 0.69 43.16
CA ALA A 70 -21.10 0.27 42.04
C ALA A 70 -20.31 0.51 40.73
N VAL A 71 -19.95 -0.56 40.02
CA VAL A 71 -19.21 -0.49 38.77
C VAL A 71 -20.06 0.27 37.76
N ILE A 72 -19.84 1.57 37.63
CA ILE A 72 -20.62 2.41 36.72
C ILE A 72 -20.31 1.92 35.30
N PRO A 73 -21.31 1.43 34.54
CA PRO A 73 -21.06 0.96 33.18
C PRO A 73 -20.43 2.07 32.34
N GLU A 74 -19.29 1.78 31.74
CA GLU A 74 -18.59 2.72 30.87
C GLU A 74 -19.55 3.16 29.73
N SER A 75 -19.54 4.46 29.40
CA SER A 75 -20.34 4.96 28.29
C SER A 75 -19.94 4.27 26.98
N ARG A 76 -20.83 4.20 25.99
CA ARG A 76 -20.49 3.62 24.67
C ARG A 76 -19.22 4.25 24.08
N GLU A 77 -19.04 5.55 24.28
CA GLU A 77 -17.85 6.29 23.85
C GLU A 77 -16.60 5.93 24.67
N ALA A 78 -16.71 5.80 26.00
CA ALA A 78 -15.59 5.38 26.86
C ALA A 78 -15.16 3.94 26.55
N ARG A 79 -16.12 3.01 26.42
CA ARG A 79 -15.88 1.64 25.97
C ARG A 79 -15.19 1.63 24.61
N ARG A 80 -15.69 2.39 23.64
CA ARG A 80 -15.06 2.52 22.31
C ARG A 80 -13.65 3.05 22.41
N ARG A 81 -13.38 4.07 23.23
CA ARG A 81 -12.05 4.66 23.40
C ARG A 81 -11.06 3.68 24.04
N LYS A 82 -11.46 2.97 25.09
CA LYS A 82 -10.66 1.93 25.75
C LYS A 82 -10.36 0.80 24.78
N LYS A 83 -11.39 0.32 24.07
CA LYS A 83 -11.28 -0.66 22.99
C LYS A 83 -10.33 -0.21 21.88
N LEU A 84 -10.30 1.08 21.54
CA LEU A 84 -9.39 1.66 20.54
C LEU A 84 -7.94 1.81 21.02
N GLN A 85 -7.73 1.90 22.33
CA GLN A 85 -6.40 2.04 22.97
C GLN A 85 -5.74 0.68 23.24
N ASP A 86 -6.52 -0.41 23.27
CA ASP A 86 -5.99 -1.76 23.36
C ASP A 86 -5.40 -2.23 22.02
N ILE A 87 -4.08 -2.05 21.88
CA ILE A 87 -3.27 -2.45 20.71
C ILE A 87 -3.24 -3.98 20.51
N LYS A 88 -3.70 -4.78 21.49
CA LYS A 88 -3.55 -6.25 21.49
C LYS A 88 -4.22 -6.91 20.27
N ASN A 89 -5.33 -6.36 19.80
CA ASN A 89 -6.09 -6.86 18.66
C ASN A 89 -6.29 -5.73 17.64
N SER A 90 -6.18 -6.01 16.34
CA SER A 90 -6.87 -5.19 15.34
C SER A 90 -8.32 -5.11 15.82
N VAL A 91 -8.72 -3.94 16.28
CA VAL A 91 -9.87 -3.83 17.18
C VAL A 91 -11.10 -4.22 16.38
N ARG A 92 -11.61 -5.45 16.56
CA ARG A 92 -12.88 -5.90 16.00
C ARG A 92 -13.92 -4.89 16.45
N VAL A 93 -14.39 -4.03 15.55
CA VAL A 93 -15.36 -2.96 15.83
C VAL A 93 -16.70 -3.60 16.15
N SER A 94 -17.08 -4.53 15.28
CA SER A 94 -18.17 -5.51 15.34
C SER A 94 -17.63 -6.86 14.86
N ASP A 95 -18.47 -7.89 14.84
CA ASP A 95 -18.08 -9.22 14.34
C ASP A 95 -17.69 -9.16 12.85
N GLU A 96 -18.31 -8.26 12.10
CA GLU A 96 -18.08 -8.08 10.65
C GLU A 96 -16.93 -7.11 10.30
N VAL A 97 -16.57 -6.16 11.18
CA VAL A 97 -15.70 -5.03 10.79
C VAL A 97 -14.52 -4.83 11.70
N ARG A 98 -13.32 -4.65 11.13
CA ARG A 98 -12.06 -4.46 11.85
C ARG A 98 -11.43 -3.09 11.62
N TYR A 99 -10.65 -2.62 12.60
CA TYR A 99 -9.73 -1.49 12.45
C TYR A 99 -8.32 -1.98 12.16
N LEU A 100 -7.63 -1.30 11.24
CA LEU A 100 -6.18 -1.41 11.13
C LEU A 100 -5.50 -0.71 12.31
N GLU A 101 -4.27 -1.09 12.61
CA GLU A 101 -3.48 -0.52 13.71
C GLU A 101 -3.22 0.98 13.53
N SER A 102 -3.17 1.46 12.28
CA SER A 102 -3.03 2.88 11.91
C SER A 102 -4.36 3.67 11.95
N HIS A 103 -5.50 3.01 12.25
CA HIS A 103 -6.84 3.57 12.05
C HIS A 103 -7.04 4.93 12.71
N LEU A 104 -6.62 5.11 13.96
CA LEU A 104 -6.79 6.39 14.67
C LEU A 104 -6.03 7.54 13.98
N TRP A 105 -4.86 7.27 13.42
CA TRP A 105 -4.08 8.28 12.70
C TRP A 105 -4.80 8.72 11.43
N HIS A 106 -5.31 7.76 10.66
CA HIS A 106 -6.09 8.00 9.45
C HIS A 106 -7.44 8.66 9.74
N ALA A 107 -8.21 8.18 10.70
CA ALA A 107 -9.52 8.71 11.05
C ALA A 107 -9.47 10.20 11.46
N LYS A 108 -8.36 10.65 12.05
CA LYS A 108 -8.12 12.06 12.39
C LYS A 108 -7.78 12.94 11.18
N ARG A 109 -7.33 12.39 10.06
CA ARG A 109 -6.72 13.14 8.93
C ARG A 109 -7.44 12.94 7.60
N GLN A 110 -8.03 11.77 7.39
CA GLN A 110 -8.62 11.32 6.14
C GLN A 110 -10.10 10.98 6.33
N LYS A 111 -10.82 10.83 5.22
CA LYS A 111 -12.17 10.26 5.23
C LYS A 111 -12.03 8.74 5.31
N MET A 112 -12.82 8.11 6.18
CA MET A 112 -12.83 6.65 6.35
C MET A 112 -14.05 6.06 5.62
N VAL A 113 -13.92 4.84 5.13
CA VAL A 113 -14.98 4.06 4.47
C VAL A 113 -15.00 2.63 5.03
N LYS A 114 -16.20 2.06 5.18
CA LYS A 114 -16.38 0.62 5.51
C LYS A 114 -16.37 -0.14 4.20
N ILE A 115 -15.35 -0.99 3.99
CA ILE A 115 -15.17 -1.80 2.78
C ILE A 115 -14.34 -3.05 3.15
N TRP A 116 -14.61 -4.20 2.52
CA TRP A 116 -13.92 -5.48 2.74
C TRP A 116 -13.83 -5.92 4.21
N GLY A 117 -14.89 -5.66 4.99
CA GLY A 117 -14.89 -5.96 6.44
C GLY A 117 -13.92 -5.10 7.26
N HIS A 118 -13.49 -3.93 6.75
CA HIS A 118 -12.56 -3.03 7.43
C HIS A 118 -13.02 -1.57 7.36
N HIS A 119 -12.55 -0.74 8.31
CA HIS A 119 -12.59 0.72 8.12
C HIS A 119 -11.26 1.21 7.56
N LEU A 120 -11.23 1.48 6.26
CA LEU A 120 -10.05 1.93 5.54
C LEU A 120 -10.10 3.42 5.25
N ALA A 121 -8.92 4.02 5.04
CA ALA A 121 -8.82 5.40 4.64
C ALA A 121 -9.21 5.53 3.15
N GLN A 122 -10.31 6.22 2.86
CA GLN A 122 -10.72 6.54 1.49
C GLN A 122 -9.69 7.48 0.84
N GLY A 123 -9.25 8.51 1.56
CA GLY A 123 -8.27 9.48 1.11
C GLY A 123 -8.36 10.82 1.84
N ALA A 124 -7.55 11.80 1.42
CA ALA A 124 -7.56 13.15 1.99
C ALA A 124 -8.96 13.81 1.98
N ARG A 125 -9.33 14.52 3.05
CA ARG A 125 -10.62 15.22 3.15
C ARG A 125 -10.66 16.45 2.24
N GLY A 126 -11.83 16.73 1.65
CA GLY A 126 -12.07 17.90 0.81
C GLY A 126 -11.60 17.74 -0.65
N LYS A 127 -11.73 18.82 -1.42
CA LYS A 127 -11.37 18.84 -2.87
C LYS A 127 -9.85 18.92 -3.10
N GLY A 128 -9.10 19.56 -2.18
CA GLY A 128 -7.63 19.62 -2.21
C GLY A 128 -7.02 20.03 -3.55
N LEU A 129 -5.74 19.71 -3.75
CA LEU A 129 -5.05 19.81 -5.05
C LEU A 129 -5.25 18.56 -5.94
N GLY A 130 -6.15 17.65 -5.52
CA GLY A 130 -6.43 16.38 -6.19
C GLY A 130 -5.17 15.59 -6.54
N ILE A 131 -5.22 14.95 -7.72
CA ILE A 131 -4.12 14.16 -8.25
C ILE A 131 -2.87 14.98 -8.55
N ALA A 132 -2.99 16.24 -8.96
CA ALA A 132 -1.82 17.08 -9.26
C ALA A 132 -0.94 17.29 -8.02
N GLY A 133 -1.56 17.51 -6.86
CA GLY A 133 -0.85 17.55 -5.58
C GLY A 133 -0.24 16.21 -5.18
N PHE A 134 -0.88 15.10 -5.57
CA PHE A 134 -0.36 13.76 -5.34
C PHE A 134 0.85 13.44 -6.24
N CYS A 135 0.79 13.73 -7.54
CA CYS A 135 1.93 13.61 -8.46
C CYS A 135 3.13 14.45 -7.97
N ARG A 136 2.90 15.68 -7.50
CA ARG A 136 3.97 16.48 -6.87
C ARG A 136 4.56 15.78 -5.65
N THR A 137 3.72 15.15 -4.83
CA THR A 137 4.16 14.37 -3.65
C THR A 137 5.04 13.19 -4.07
N ILE A 138 4.70 12.49 -5.15
CA ILE A 138 5.50 11.39 -5.70
C ILE A 138 6.83 11.91 -6.26
N SER A 139 6.80 12.98 -7.04
CA SER A 139 7.99 13.51 -7.74
C SER A 139 9.02 14.16 -6.80
N SER A 140 8.60 14.90 -5.78
CA SER A 140 9.53 15.66 -4.92
C SER A 140 9.50 15.29 -3.43
N GLY A 141 8.68 14.32 -3.07
CA GLY A 141 8.48 13.89 -1.68
C GLY A 141 8.32 12.39 -1.57
N LEU A 142 7.48 11.97 -0.62
CA LEU A 142 7.10 10.58 -0.45
C LEU A 142 5.69 10.47 0.11
N PHE A 143 5.07 9.32 -0.09
CA PHE A 143 3.83 8.93 0.56
C PHE A 143 3.96 7.54 1.18
N VAL A 144 3.09 7.26 2.16
CA VAL A 144 2.96 5.95 2.80
C VAL A 144 1.51 5.48 2.69
N HIS A 145 1.33 4.24 2.25
CA HIS A 145 0.05 3.56 2.21
C HIS A 145 0.05 2.38 3.18
N ASP A 146 -0.99 2.26 4.00
CA ASP A 146 -1.15 1.12 4.91
C ASP A 146 -1.81 -0.03 4.16
N MET A 147 -1.02 -1.05 3.83
CA MET A 147 -1.47 -2.24 3.12
C MET A 147 -1.67 -3.43 4.08
N SER A 148 -1.83 -3.17 5.38
CA SER A 148 -2.05 -4.20 6.42
C SER A 148 -3.39 -4.94 6.31
N TYR A 149 -4.24 -4.56 5.35
CA TYR A 149 -5.44 -5.31 4.95
C TYR A 149 -5.14 -6.43 3.95
N PHE A 150 -3.89 -6.57 3.49
CA PHE A 150 -3.40 -7.83 2.93
C PHE A 150 -2.91 -8.72 4.07
N TRP A 151 -3.40 -9.95 4.10
CA TRP A 151 -3.01 -10.94 5.10
C TRP A 151 -2.10 -11.98 4.46
N SER A 152 -1.15 -12.47 5.25
CA SER A 152 -0.18 -13.45 4.79
C SER A 152 -0.55 -14.88 5.19
N PHE A 153 -0.15 -15.82 4.35
CA PHE A 153 -0.04 -17.25 4.65
C PHE A 153 1.44 -17.62 4.61
N ARG A 154 1.92 -18.36 5.60
CA ARG A 154 3.27 -18.93 5.61
C ARG A 154 3.17 -20.38 5.14
N LEU A 155 3.96 -20.75 4.14
CA LEU A 155 4.10 -22.14 3.74
C LEU A 155 5.44 -22.69 4.23
N GLU A 156 5.41 -23.90 4.76
CA GLU A 156 6.58 -24.63 5.24
C GLU A 156 6.59 -26.02 4.59
N GLY A 157 7.72 -26.43 4.03
CA GLY A 157 7.86 -27.75 3.39
C GLY A 157 9.05 -27.82 2.43
N PRO A 158 9.27 -28.97 1.77
CA PRO A 158 10.29 -29.12 0.74
C PRO A 158 10.04 -28.19 -0.46
N ILE A 159 11.11 -27.70 -1.09
CA ILE A 159 11.04 -26.75 -2.23
C ILE A 159 10.13 -27.28 -3.34
N GLU A 160 10.26 -28.56 -3.68
CA GLU A 160 9.45 -29.19 -4.73
C GLU A 160 7.95 -29.18 -4.39
N GLY A 161 7.60 -29.35 -3.11
CA GLY A 161 6.21 -29.25 -2.65
C GLY A 161 5.69 -27.83 -2.73
N LEU A 162 6.50 -26.86 -2.28
CA LEU A 162 6.15 -25.44 -2.34
C LEU A 162 5.91 -24.98 -3.78
N LEU A 163 6.80 -25.34 -4.70
CA LEU A 163 6.69 -25.00 -6.12
C LEU A 163 5.44 -25.64 -6.74
N ARG A 164 5.16 -26.92 -6.47
CA ARG A 164 3.95 -27.59 -6.99
C ARG A 164 2.66 -26.93 -6.49
N VAL A 165 2.56 -26.66 -5.19
CA VAL A 165 1.38 -26.05 -4.59
C VAL A 165 1.14 -24.65 -5.17
N LEU A 166 2.19 -23.84 -5.28
CA LEU A 166 2.08 -22.47 -5.81
C LEU A 166 1.84 -22.44 -7.32
N ALA A 167 2.50 -23.28 -8.11
CA ALA A 167 2.27 -23.37 -9.56
C ALA A 167 0.83 -23.83 -9.88
N GLY A 168 0.23 -24.68 -9.04
CA GLY A 168 -1.17 -25.06 -9.19
C GLY A 168 -2.17 -23.95 -8.87
N ALA A 169 -1.77 -22.92 -8.10
CA ALA A 169 -2.67 -21.94 -7.51
C ALA A 169 -2.41 -20.48 -7.91
N CYS A 170 -1.26 -20.17 -8.51
CA CYS A 170 -0.85 -18.82 -8.89
C CYS A 170 -0.47 -18.75 -10.36
N THR A 171 -0.41 -17.54 -10.90
CA THR A 171 0.16 -17.30 -12.23
C THR A 171 1.65 -17.61 -12.29
N GLU A 172 2.16 -18.04 -13.44
CA GLU A 172 3.60 -18.29 -13.68
C GLU A 172 4.51 -17.17 -13.16
N THR A 173 4.09 -15.91 -13.31
CA THR A 173 4.85 -14.74 -12.85
C THR A 173 5.10 -14.67 -11.34
N ALA A 174 4.27 -15.33 -10.54
CA ALA A 174 4.39 -15.36 -9.07
C ALA A 174 5.28 -16.51 -8.57
N VAL A 175 5.61 -17.49 -9.41
CA VAL A 175 6.28 -18.73 -9.02
C VAL A 175 7.67 -18.79 -9.67
N PRO A 176 8.76 -18.85 -8.88
CA PRO A 176 10.10 -18.96 -9.44
C PRO A 176 10.36 -20.37 -9.96
N THR A 177 11.33 -20.52 -10.87
CA THR A 177 11.84 -21.85 -11.22
C THR A 177 12.74 -22.39 -10.10
N LYS A 178 12.97 -23.70 -10.10
CA LYS A 178 13.91 -24.32 -9.14
C LYS A 178 15.33 -23.74 -9.29
N GLU A 179 15.77 -23.53 -10.53
CA GLU A 179 17.06 -22.94 -10.86
C GLU A 179 17.18 -21.49 -10.35
N ASP A 180 16.09 -20.70 -10.43
CA ASP A 180 16.07 -19.34 -9.88
C ASP A 180 16.29 -19.34 -8.36
N LEU A 181 15.71 -20.32 -7.64
CA LEU A 181 15.91 -20.45 -6.20
C LEU A 181 17.36 -20.84 -5.88
N GLU A 182 17.96 -21.74 -6.65
CA GLU A 182 19.34 -22.20 -6.44
C GLU A 182 20.37 -21.08 -6.72
N ARG A 183 20.14 -20.24 -7.73
CA ARG A 183 21.05 -19.12 -8.08
C ARG A 183 20.95 -17.94 -7.13
N ARG A 184 19.82 -17.78 -6.42
CA ARG A 184 19.58 -16.58 -5.59
C ARG A 184 20.30 -16.66 -4.24
N THR A 185 21.07 -15.62 -3.97
CA THR A 185 21.80 -15.46 -2.70
C THR A 185 20.99 -14.73 -1.62
N GLN A 186 19.90 -14.07 -2.00
CA GLN A 186 19.08 -13.23 -1.12
C GLN A 186 17.58 -13.57 -1.21
N SER A 187 16.82 -13.09 -0.22
CA SER A 187 15.35 -13.17 -0.25
C SER A 187 14.80 -12.25 -1.33
N PHE A 188 13.59 -12.52 -1.81
CA PHE A 188 12.99 -11.74 -2.90
C PHE A 188 11.47 -11.82 -2.86
N GLU A 189 10.81 -11.00 -3.67
CA GLU A 189 9.36 -10.98 -3.81
C GLU A 189 8.94 -11.02 -5.27
N LEU A 190 7.99 -11.90 -5.56
CA LEU A 190 7.31 -11.99 -6.85
C LEU A 190 5.86 -11.54 -6.71
N GLU A 191 5.30 -11.03 -7.80
CA GLU A 191 3.93 -10.52 -7.88
C GLU A 191 3.18 -11.28 -8.97
N GLY A 192 1.91 -11.58 -8.74
CA GLY A 192 1.05 -12.19 -9.75
C GLY A 192 -0.39 -12.27 -9.28
N THR A 193 -1.12 -13.26 -9.79
CA THR A 193 -2.52 -13.46 -9.44
C THR A 193 -2.74 -14.85 -8.86
N PHE A 194 -3.50 -14.94 -7.78
CA PHE A 194 -3.98 -16.22 -7.25
C PHE A 194 -5.22 -16.64 -8.03
N LEU A 195 -5.24 -17.88 -8.51
CA LEU A 195 -6.26 -18.44 -9.41
C LEU A 195 -7.08 -19.49 -8.67
N LYS A 196 -8.38 -19.55 -8.97
CA LYS A 196 -9.24 -20.65 -8.51
C LYS A 196 -8.72 -21.97 -9.07
N ALA A 197 -8.72 -23.05 -8.29
CA ALA A 197 -8.33 -24.38 -8.77
C ALA A 197 -9.13 -24.77 -10.02
N SER A 198 -8.47 -25.47 -10.95
CA SER A 198 -9.14 -26.03 -12.13
C SER A 198 -10.15 -27.09 -11.69
N GLU A 199 -11.35 -27.06 -12.28
CA GLU A 199 -12.39 -28.06 -12.05
C GLU A 199 -12.19 -29.31 -12.95
N GLY A 200 -11.26 -29.28 -13.92
CA GLY A 200 -10.85 -30.42 -14.76
C GLY A 200 -9.38 -30.37 -15.19
N GLU A 201 -8.81 -31.50 -15.62
CA GLU A 201 -7.44 -31.55 -16.16
C GLU A 201 -7.36 -30.78 -17.49
N GLY A 202 -6.33 -29.95 -17.66
CA GLY A 202 -6.02 -29.28 -18.94
C GLY A 202 -6.61 -27.88 -19.17
N THR A 203 -7.27 -27.23 -18.20
CA THR A 203 -7.68 -25.81 -18.36
C THR A 203 -6.44 -24.91 -18.33
N PRO A 204 -6.15 -24.13 -19.39
CA PRO A 204 -5.00 -23.22 -19.41
C PRO A 204 -5.06 -22.18 -18.28
N GLU A 205 -3.89 -21.78 -17.76
CA GLU A 205 -3.78 -20.73 -16.74
C GLU A 205 -4.55 -19.46 -17.14
N ALA A 206 -4.37 -19.04 -18.40
CA ALA A 206 -5.00 -17.87 -18.99
C ALA A 206 -6.54 -17.90 -18.97
N CYS A 207 -7.14 -19.06 -18.69
CA CYS A 207 -8.58 -19.28 -18.69
C CYS A 207 -9.19 -19.47 -17.29
N ARG A 208 -8.41 -19.33 -16.21
CA ARG A 208 -8.87 -19.52 -14.82
C ARG A 208 -9.31 -18.21 -14.18
N CYS A 209 -10.37 -18.27 -13.36
CA CYS A 209 -10.83 -17.12 -12.57
C CYS A 209 -9.78 -16.68 -11.56
N ALA A 210 -9.51 -15.37 -11.48
CA ALA A 210 -8.73 -14.81 -10.38
C ALA A 210 -9.51 -14.80 -9.07
N LEU A 211 -8.81 -14.98 -7.95
CA LEU A 211 -9.34 -14.76 -6.61
C LEU A 211 -8.81 -13.46 -5.99
N SER A 212 -7.53 -13.14 -6.22
CA SER A 212 -6.86 -11.95 -5.67
C SER A 212 -5.53 -11.71 -6.38
N PRO A 213 -5.02 -10.46 -6.47
CA PRO A 213 -3.59 -10.24 -6.60
C PRO A 213 -2.85 -10.92 -5.46
N VAL A 214 -1.67 -11.46 -5.75
CA VAL A 214 -0.80 -12.10 -4.77
C VAL A 214 0.60 -11.51 -4.83
N LEU A 215 1.20 -11.30 -3.66
CA LEU A 215 2.61 -10.99 -3.51
C LEU A 215 3.23 -12.15 -2.74
N ILE A 216 4.29 -12.77 -3.25
CA ILE A 216 4.94 -13.90 -2.58
C ILE A 216 6.34 -13.47 -2.18
N THR A 217 6.54 -13.24 -0.87
CA THR A 217 7.87 -12.94 -0.32
C THR A 217 8.57 -14.26 0.00
N TRP A 218 9.58 -14.63 -0.79
CA TRP A 218 10.41 -15.81 -0.59
C TRP A 218 11.51 -15.50 0.43
N VAL A 219 11.27 -15.86 1.69
CA VAL A 219 12.25 -15.68 2.76
C VAL A 219 13.25 -16.83 2.73
N ARG A 220 14.51 -16.51 2.48
CA ARG A 220 15.62 -17.46 2.44
C ARG A 220 16.16 -17.69 3.85
N HIS A 221 16.33 -18.95 4.23
CA HIS A 221 16.95 -19.35 5.49
C HIS A 221 18.23 -20.17 5.22
N PRO A 222 19.29 -19.98 6.02
CA PRO A 222 20.41 -20.90 6.02
C PRO A 222 19.93 -22.29 6.44
N HIS A 223 20.46 -23.33 5.81
CA HIS A 223 20.06 -24.70 6.12
C HIS A 223 20.43 -25.03 7.57
N PRO A 224 19.56 -25.67 8.38
CA PRO A 224 19.83 -25.95 9.80
C PRO A 224 21.08 -26.83 10.04
N LYS A 225 21.53 -27.56 9.02
CA LYS A 225 22.79 -28.34 9.03
C LYS A 225 23.96 -27.67 8.31
N ALA A 226 23.86 -26.40 7.90
CA ALA A 226 24.84 -25.73 7.03
C ALA A 226 26.30 -25.71 7.55
N ALA A 227 26.52 -26.00 8.84
CA ALA A 227 27.85 -26.16 9.43
C ALA A 227 28.53 -27.52 9.14
N LEU A 228 27.83 -28.49 8.55
CA LEU A 228 28.35 -29.82 8.23
C LEU A 228 28.77 -29.92 6.74
N PRO A 229 29.92 -30.54 6.42
CA PRO A 229 30.29 -30.86 5.04
C PRO A 229 29.24 -31.78 4.41
N GLY A 230 28.67 -31.41 3.25
CA GLY A 230 27.58 -32.15 2.58
C GLY A 230 26.16 -31.74 2.99
N ALA A 231 25.99 -30.62 3.70
CA ALA A 231 24.68 -30.12 4.10
C ALA A 231 23.78 -29.72 2.91
N GLY A 232 22.47 -29.99 3.06
CA GLY A 232 21.44 -29.67 2.06
C GLY A 232 21.38 -28.18 1.68
N GLY A 233 20.82 -27.91 0.49
CA GLY A 233 20.68 -26.56 -0.06
C GLY A 233 19.85 -25.60 0.79
N PRO A 234 19.80 -24.30 0.44
CA PRO A 234 19.06 -23.29 1.20
C PRO A 234 17.57 -23.64 1.29
N THR A 235 16.96 -23.38 2.45
CA THR A 235 15.51 -23.56 2.64
C THR A 235 14.77 -22.24 2.46
N TYR A 236 13.56 -22.29 1.93
CA TYR A 236 12.70 -21.11 1.74
C TYR A 236 11.38 -21.26 2.47
N SER A 237 10.90 -20.17 3.06
CA SER A 237 9.57 -20.06 3.68
C SER A 237 8.78 -18.95 2.99
N PRO A 238 7.97 -19.24 1.95
CA PRO A 238 7.25 -18.20 1.25
C PRO A 238 6.10 -17.65 2.10
N LEU A 239 6.00 -16.32 2.13
CA LEU A 239 4.88 -15.57 2.67
C LEU A 239 3.97 -15.11 1.52
N VAL A 240 2.82 -15.75 1.40
CA VAL A 240 1.82 -15.48 0.37
C VAL A 240 0.87 -14.40 0.88
N TRP A 241 0.96 -13.20 0.34
CA TRP A 241 0.11 -12.05 0.70
C TRP A 241 -1.12 -12.01 -0.19
N ALA A 242 -2.29 -12.13 0.42
CA ALA A 242 -3.59 -12.08 -0.25
C ALA A 242 -4.44 -10.93 0.28
N HIS A 243 -5.32 -10.41 -0.58
CA HIS A 243 -6.27 -9.39 -0.18
C HIS A 243 -7.30 -9.94 0.83
N CYS A 244 -7.62 -9.18 1.89
CA CYS A 244 -8.52 -9.65 2.96
C CYS A 244 -9.88 -10.16 2.47
N HIS A 245 -10.47 -9.55 1.43
CA HIS A 245 -11.74 -10.01 0.85
C HIS A 245 -11.68 -11.46 0.33
N ALA A 246 -10.57 -11.85 -0.30
CA ALA A 246 -10.38 -13.18 -0.88
C ALA A 246 -9.73 -14.17 0.09
N TYR A 247 -9.38 -13.73 1.31
CA TYR A 247 -8.58 -14.50 2.25
C TYR A 247 -9.18 -15.88 2.57
N GLY A 248 -10.48 -15.94 2.89
CA GLY A 248 -11.15 -17.21 3.21
C GLY A 248 -11.16 -18.19 2.03
N LYS A 249 -11.39 -17.69 0.81
CA LYS A 249 -11.36 -18.51 -0.41
C LYS A 249 -9.94 -19.04 -0.68
N ILE A 250 -8.95 -18.16 -0.61
CA ILE A 250 -7.53 -18.51 -0.85
C ILE A 250 -7.02 -19.49 0.21
N ARG A 251 -7.40 -19.31 1.47
CA ARG A 251 -7.07 -20.24 2.54
C ARG A 251 -7.56 -21.65 2.22
N ALA A 252 -8.83 -21.79 1.84
CA ALA A 252 -9.41 -23.09 1.50
C ALA A 252 -8.71 -23.74 0.30
N GLU A 253 -8.38 -22.94 -0.73
CA GLU A 253 -7.64 -23.43 -1.91
C GLU A 253 -6.21 -23.87 -1.54
N LEU A 254 -5.48 -23.08 -0.75
CA LEU A 254 -4.13 -23.40 -0.31
C LEU A 254 -4.10 -24.62 0.60
N GLU A 255 -5.00 -24.72 1.58
CA GLU A 255 -5.11 -25.88 2.46
C GLU A 255 -5.45 -27.15 1.65
N ARG A 256 -6.34 -27.05 0.66
CA ARG A 256 -6.66 -28.18 -0.24
C ARG A 256 -5.45 -28.58 -1.09
N ALA A 257 -4.74 -27.63 -1.68
CA ALA A 257 -3.56 -27.91 -2.50
C ALA A 257 -2.41 -28.51 -1.66
N ALA A 258 -2.19 -27.97 -0.46
CA ALA A 258 -1.20 -28.47 0.49
C ALA A 258 -1.53 -29.88 0.99
N ALA A 259 -2.81 -30.16 1.27
CA ALA A 259 -3.28 -31.49 1.67
C ALA A 259 -3.06 -32.55 0.56
N ARG A 260 -3.21 -32.17 -0.72
CA ARG A 260 -2.90 -33.08 -1.85
C ARG A 260 -1.41 -33.40 -1.96
N ASP A 261 -0.52 -32.45 -1.67
CA ASP A 261 0.93 -32.70 -1.69
C ASP A 261 1.40 -33.49 -0.45
N GLY A 262 0.76 -33.28 0.70
CA GLY A 262 1.02 -33.99 1.96
C GLY A 262 2.30 -33.58 2.70
N ARG A 263 3.19 -32.78 2.08
CA ARG A 263 4.47 -32.33 2.67
C ARG A 263 4.55 -30.84 2.94
N VAL A 264 3.55 -30.07 2.49
CA VAL A 264 3.48 -28.62 2.71
C VAL A 264 2.49 -28.33 3.83
N LYS A 265 2.93 -27.53 4.81
CA LYS A 265 2.10 -27.00 5.89
C LYS A 265 1.75 -25.55 5.60
N VAL A 266 0.48 -25.20 5.79
CA VAL A 266 -0.02 -23.82 5.69
C VAL A 266 -0.23 -23.26 7.09
N GLU A 267 0.41 -22.15 7.39
CA GLU A 267 0.19 -21.39 8.62
C GLU A 267 -0.41 -20.02 8.30
N CYS A 268 -1.37 -19.61 9.12
CA CYS A 268 -2.14 -18.39 8.94
C CYS A 268 -1.77 -17.38 10.04
N PRO A 269 -0.70 -16.59 9.86
CA PRO A 269 -0.28 -15.63 10.88
C PRO A 269 -1.24 -14.46 11.08
N GLU A 270 -2.35 -14.39 10.32
CA GLU A 270 -3.56 -13.52 10.25
C GLU A 270 -3.50 -12.06 10.72
N SER A 271 -2.61 -11.67 11.64
CA SER A 271 -2.43 -10.31 12.12
C SER A 271 -1.04 -9.99 12.68
N ALA A 272 -0.11 -10.95 12.77
CA ALA A 272 1.18 -10.71 13.43
C ALA A 272 2.10 -9.78 12.62
N VAL A 273 2.12 -9.96 11.29
CA VAL A 273 2.93 -9.17 10.35
C VAL A 273 2.07 -8.12 9.69
N LYS A 274 2.61 -6.91 9.57
CA LYS A 274 2.01 -5.77 8.90
C LYS A 274 2.89 -5.33 7.74
N ARG A 275 2.23 -4.74 6.75
CA ARG A 275 2.85 -4.33 5.50
C ARG A 275 2.47 -2.88 5.20
N VAL A 276 3.47 -2.05 4.96
CA VAL A 276 3.27 -0.67 4.49
C VAL A 276 4.06 -0.44 3.22
N GLU A 277 3.48 0.35 2.33
CA GLU A 277 4.07 0.72 1.06
C GLU A 277 4.56 2.17 1.13
N VAL A 278 5.87 2.37 0.96
CA VAL A 278 6.48 3.70 0.93
C VAL A 278 6.99 3.96 -0.48
N ARG A 279 6.58 5.09 -1.07
CA ARG A 279 6.85 5.45 -2.47
C ARG A 279 7.18 6.92 -2.63
N GLY A 280 7.79 7.28 -3.75
CA GLY A 280 8.19 8.65 -4.08
C GLY A 280 9.71 8.82 -4.13
N SER A 281 10.18 9.93 -4.70
CA SER A 281 11.61 10.21 -4.90
C SER A 281 12.43 10.26 -3.61
N LYS A 282 11.80 10.62 -2.48
CA LYS A 282 12.45 10.67 -1.15
C LYS A 282 12.21 9.43 -0.29
N SER A 283 11.63 8.36 -0.85
CA SER A 283 11.36 7.13 -0.11
C SER A 283 12.64 6.51 0.46
N LEU A 284 13.71 6.38 -0.34
CA LEU A 284 14.98 5.82 0.13
C LEU A 284 15.68 6.70 1.17
N GLU A 285 15.58 8.03 1.03
CA GLU A 285 16.09 8.95 2.05
C GLU A 285 15.36 8.74 3.39
N ALA A 286 14.04 8.52 3.36
CA ALA A 286 13.27 8.21 4.56
C ALA A 286 13.65 6.85 5.17
N ALA A 287 13.93 5.83 4.35
CA ALA A 287 14.47 4.55 4.84
C ALA A 287 15.80 4.74 5.58
N LEU A 288 16.71 5.55 5.03
CA LEU A 288 18.02 5.84 5.65
C LEU A 288 17.92 6.70 6.90
N LYS A 289 17.11 7.76 6.90
CA LYS A 289 17.12 8.76 7.97
C LYS A 289 16.08 8.49 9.05
N ALA A 290 14.89 8.06 8.65
CA ALA A 290 13.77 7.88 9.56
C ALA A 290 13.70 6.47 10.16
N LEU A 291 14.04 5.46 9.35
CA LEU A 291 14.07 4.06 9.80
C LEU A 291 15.51 3.62 10.17
N GLY A 292 16.51 4.26 9.57
CA GLY A 292 17.93 3.93 9.69
C GLY A 292 18.26 2.54 9.20
N VAL A 293 17.72 2.22 8.02
CA VAL A 293 18.18 1.14 7.18
C VAL A 293 19.63 1.43 6.76
N PRO A 294 20.55 0.45 6.79
CA PRO A 294 21.93 0.66 6.36
C PRO A 294 22.05 1.08 4.88
N ARG A 295 23.06 1.88 4.54
CA ARG A 295 23.23 2.40 3.17
C ARG A 295 23.58 1.32 2.17
N GLU A 296 24.33 0.32 2.63
CA GLU A 296 24.82 -0.80 1.85
C GLU A 296 23.66 -1.66 1.36
N VAL A 297 22.66 -1.88 2.23
CA VAL A 297 21.41 -2.58 1.92
C VAL A 297 20.65 -1.87 0.80
N ILE A 298 20.50 -0.55 0.89
CA ILE A 298 19.78 0.22 -0.13
C ILE A 298 20.53 0.26 -1.46
N ALA A 299 21.87 0.28 -1.42
CA ALA A 299 22.71 0.32 -2.61
C ALA A 299 22.74 -1.02 -3.35
N ARG A 300 22.77 -2.15 -2.62
CA ARG A 300 22.82 -3.49 -3.21
C ARG A 300 21.48 -3.96 -3.76
N ALA A 301 20.38 -3.61 -3.09
CA ALA A 301 19.09 -4.23 -3.36
C ALA A 301 18.44 -3.67 -4.65
N GLY A 302 18.31 -4.55 -5.64
CA GLY A 302 17.59 -4.34 -6.90
C GLY A 302 16.08 -4.49 -6.73
N LYS A 303 15.32 -4.29 -7.80
CA LYS A 303 13.86 -4.41 -7.77
C LYS A 303 13.43 -5.84 -7.43
N GLY A 304 12.54 -5.98 -6.47
CA GLY A 304 12.05 -7.28 -6.00
C GLY A 304 12.94 -7.94 -4.96
N ASP A 305 14.16 -7.45 -4.73
CA ASP A 305 15.02 -7.98 -3.67
C ASP A 305 14.43 -7.64 -2.30
N ALA A 306 14.50 -8.62 -1.40
CA ALA A 306 14.02 -8.52 -0.03
C ALA A 306 15.20 -8.70 0.93
N GLU A 307 15.36 -7.74 1.82
CA GLU A 307 16.45 -7.68 2.77
C GLU A 307 15.89 -7.77 4.18
N LEU A 308 16.53 -8.63 4.96
CA LEU A 308 16.12 -8.97 6.30
C LEU A 308 16.93 -8.14 7.28
N LEU A 309 16.24 -7.36 8.09
CA LEU A 309 16.83 -6.29 8.89
C LEU A 309 16.44 -6.43 10.35
N ARG A 310 17.38 -6.08 11.22
CA ARG A 310 17.08 -5.68 12.60
C ARG A 310 17.16 -4.16 12.63
N LEU A 311 16.06 -3.50 12.99
CA LEU A 311 15.97 -2.05 13.01
C LEU A 311 15.88 -1.54 14.45
N LEU A 312 16.57 -0.44 14.74
CA LEU A 312 16.42 0.31 15.97
C LEU A 312 15.04 0.99 16.02
N ASP A 313 14.47 1.15 17.21
CA ASP A 313 13.27 1.93 17.43
C ASP A 313 13.35 3.29 16.70
N PRO A 314 12.46 3.56 15.72
CA PRO A 314 12.50 4.78 14.94
C PRO A 314 12.40 6.06 15.78
N ARG A 315 11.82 5.98 16.99
CA ARG A 315 11.67 7.11 17.92
C ARG A 315 13.00 7.58 18.52
N LEU A 316 14.06 6.76 18.43
CA LEU A 316 15.40 7.09 18.93
C LEU A 316 16.29 7.74 17.86
N ARG A 317 15.86 7.76 16.59
CA ARG A 317 16.68 8.29 15.48
C ARG A 317 17.03 9.77 15.64
N GLY A 318 16.14 10.55 16.26
CA GLY A 318 16.42 11.95 16.58
C GLY A 318 17.60 12.12 17.53
N ALA A 319 17.75 11.23 18.52
CA ALA A 319 18.91 11.23 19.41
C ALA A 319 20.17 10.81 18.65
N VAL A 320 20.10 9.74 17.83
CA VAL A 320 21.27 9.24 17.07
C VAL A 320 21.82 10.35 16.16
N ALA A 321 20.94 11.03 15.43
CA ALA A 321 21.33 12.13 14.55
C ALA A 321 21.97 13.32 15.30
N LYS A 322 21.54 13.60 16.53
CA LYS A 322 22.18 14.62 17.37
C LYS A 322 23.58 14.18 17.78
N GLY A 323 23.77 12.95 18.23
CA GLY A 323 25.09 12.43 18.57
C GLY A 323 26.06 12.45 17.38
N GLU A 324 25.60 12.02 16.21
CA GLU A 324 26.41 12.11 14.98
C GLU A 324 26.83 13.55 14.62
N LYS A 325 26.02 14.55 14.98
CA LYS A 325 26.30 15.95 14.66
C LYS A 325 27.22 16.63 15.68
N PHE A 326 27.06 16.32 16.97
CA PHE A 326 27.66 17.09 18.06
C PHE A 326 28.81 16.39 18.79
N SER A 327 28.95 15.07 18.67
CA SER A 327 29.98 14.33 19.42
C SER A 327 31.37 14.43 18.80
N HIS A 328 32.41 14.14 19.58
CA HIS A 328 33.79 14.02 19.07
C HIS A 328 33.91 12.88 18.04
N PRO A 329 34.77 12.97 17.00
CA PRO A 329 34.93 11.92 15.98
C PRO A 329 35.13 10.50 16.54
N ASP A 330 35.97 10.32 17.56
CA ASP A 330 36.23 9.00 18.15
C ASP A 330 34.97 8.42 18.82
N ARG A 331 34.22 9.25 19.55
CA ARG A 331 32.95 8.85 20.15
C ARG A 331 31.90 8.53 19.09
N ARG A 332 31.90 9.23 17.96
CA ARG A 332 31.04 8.88 16.81
C ARG A 332 31.39 7.50 16.25
N ALA A 333 32.68 7.18 16.13
CA ALA A 333 33.14 5.88 15.63
C ALA A 333 32.75 4.74 16.59
N GLN A 334 33.06 4.89 17.88
CA GLN A 334 32.64 3.96 18.94
C GLN A 334 31.13 3.76 18.94
N GLY A 335 30.38 4.85 18.81
CA GLY A 335 28.93 4.78 18.80
C GLY A 335 28.35 4.05 17.58
N ARG A 336 28.94 4.24 16.39
CA ARG A 336 28.56 3.48 15.18
C ARG A 336 28.82 1.99 15.37
N GLU A 337 29.95 1.65 15.97
CA GLU A 337 30.31 0.27 16.26
C GLU A 337 29.36 -0.37 17.26
N ALA A 338 29.02 0.31 18.36
CA ALA A 338 28.07 -0.18 19.36
C ALA A 338 26.66 -0.40 18.78
N ILE A 339 26.15 0.53 17.95
CA ILE A 339 24.89 0.32 17.22
C ILE A 339 25.01 -0.86 16.27
N SER A 340 26.13 -0.97 15.53
CA SER A 340 26.38 -2.11 14.65
C SER A 340 26.32 -3.43 15.44
N ARG A 341 27.01 -3.53 16.57
CA ARG A 341 26.98 -4.71 17.46
C ARG A 341 25.56 -5.03 17.94
N LEU A 342 24.77 -4.02 18.34
CA LEU A 342 23.36 -4.20 18.74
C LEU A 342 22.49 -4.74 17.60
N LEU A 343 22.67 -4.23 16.39
CA LEU A 343 21.92 -4.67 15.21
C LEU A 343 22.40 -6.05 14.70
N MET A 344 23.66 -6.40 14.96
CA MET A 344 24.33 -7.63 14.53
C MET A 344 24.38 -8.72 15.61
N ALA A 345 23.81 -8.49 16.80
CA ALA A 345 23.81 -9.42 17.92
C ALA A 345 23.25 -10.81 17.55
N PRO A 346 23.79 -11.91 18.13
CA PRO A 346 23.46 -13.29 17.75
C PRO A 346 21.94 -13.54 17.79
N GLY A 347 21.44 -14.27 16.78
CA GLY A 347 20.00 -14.41 16.48
C GLY A 347 19.63 -14.10 15.02
N ARG A 348 20.64 -13.83 14.15
CA ARG A 348 20.50 -13.63 12.69
C ARG A 348 19.64 -14.69 12.00
N GLU A 349 19.69 -15.92 12.51
CA GLU A 349 19.00 -17.09 11.93
C GLU A 349 17.61 -17.35 12.56
N GLU A 350 17.39 -16.95 13.81
CA GLU A 350 16.16 -17.28 14.57
C GLU A 350 15.10 -16.17 14.54
N ALA A 351 15.50 -14.89 14.52
CA ALA A 351 14.58 -13.74 14.55
C ALA A 351 13.64 -13.68 13.34
N CYS A 352 13.99 -14.40 12.28
CA CYS A 352 13.34 -14.41 10.98
C CYS A 352 12.58 -15.71 10.73
N ALA A 353 12.99 -16.79 11.41
CA ALA A 353 12.35 -18.09 11.41
C ALA A 353 11.10 -18.10 12.32
N ARG A 354 11.09 -17.31 13.39
CA ARG A 354 9.97 -17.27 14.34
C ARG A 354 9.24 -15.94 14.29
N LEU A 355 8.07 -15.97 13.66
CA LEU A 355 7.00 -15.01 13.92
C LEU A 355 6.70 -14.87 15.43
N ASP A 356 7.18 -15.78 16.29
CA ASP A 356 7.14 -15.66 17.75
C ASP A 356 7.89 -14.42 18.28
N ALA A 357 8.96 -13.96 17.60
CA ALA A 357 9.66 -12.72 17.94
C ALA A 357 8.81 -11.46 17.68
N PHE A 358 7.76 -11.57 16.85
CA PHE A 358 6.82 -10.49 16.53
C PHE A 358 5.86 -10.19 17.70
N GLY A 359 5.88 -11.03 18.75
CA GLY A 359 5.16 -10.79 20.00
C GLY A 359 5.79 -9.74 20.91
N ARG A 360 7.06 -9.35 20.67
CA ARG A 360 7.77 -8.37 21.50
C ARG A 360 7.20 -6.97 21.34
N ARG A 361 7.06 -6.27 22.46
CA ARG A 361 6.48 -4.93 22.50
C ARG A 361 7.57 -3.87 22.38
N PRO A 362 7.32 -2.80 21.62
CA PRO A 362 8.18 -1.64 21.68
C PRO A 362 8.19 -1.07 23.10
N MET A 363 9.27 -0.35 23.43
CA MET A 363 9.36 0.40 24.68
C MET A 363 8.16 1.35 24.84
N GLY A 364 7.70 1.52 26.08
CA GLY A 364 6.69 2.52 26.42
C GLY A 364 7.15 3.94 26.10
N GLU A 365 6.22 4.87 25.90
CA GLU A 365 6.53 6.27 25.60
C GLU A 365 7.39 6.93 26.69
N ASP A 366 7.13 6.64 27.98
CA ASP A 366 7.91 7.18 29.09
C ASP A 366 9.37 6.70 29.10
N ALA A 367 9.57 5.42 28.78
CA ALA A 367 10.88 4.81 28.63
C ALA A 367 11.67 5.48 27.50
N VAL A 368 11.06 5.63 26.32
CA VAL A 368 11.65 6.35 25.19
C VAL A 368 11.92 7.81 25.53
N GLY A 369 11.05 8.45 26.29
CA GLY A 369 11.23 9.82 26.76
C GLY A 369 12.42 9.98 27.72
N ARG A 370 12.61 9.05 28.66
CA ARG A 370 13.81 9.02 29.52
C ARG A 370 15.08 8.81 28.70
N LEU A 371 15.06 7.86 27.77
CA LEU A 371 16.19 7.56 26.91
C LEU A 371 16.57 8.75 26.01
N ASN A 372 15.59 9.40 25.37
CA ASN A 372 15.83 10.59 24.56
C ASN A 372 16.38 11.76 25.38
N ARG A 373 15.95 11.94 26.64
CA ARG A 373 16.52 12.96 27.54
C ARG A 373 17.97 12.66 27.88
N ARG A 374 18.27 11.42 28.28
CA ARG A 374 19.64 10.99 28.59
C ARG A 374 20.57 11.10 27.38
N ALA A 375 20.16 10.54 26.24
CA ALA A 375 20.92 10.60 25.00
C ALA A 375 21.11 12.05 24.51
N GLY A 376 20.13 12.92 24.79
CA GLY A 376 20.25 14.36 24.54
C GLY A 376 21.28 15.07 25.42
N LEU A 377 21.40 14.69 26.69
CA LEU A 377 22.38 15.24 27.63
C LEU A 377 23.80 14.73 27.36
N LEU A 378 23.95 13.43 27.08
CA LEU A 378 25.25 12.82 26.85
C LEU A 378 25.82 13.14 25.47
N HIS A 379 24.97 13.56 24.52
CA HIS A 379 25.25 13.54 23.08
C HIS A 379 25.73 12.15 22.59
N ASP A 380 25.55 11.10 23.39
CA ASP A 380 26.10 9.78 23.17
C ASP A 380 24.96 8.77 23.33
N VAL A 381 24.37 8.42 22.19
CA VAL A 381 23.22 7.51 22.18
C VAL A 381 23.62 6.09 22.58
N PRO A 382 24.78 5.58 22.15
CA PRO A 382 25.23 4.25 22.56
C PRO A 382 25.56 4.16 24.05
N ALA A 383 26.22 5.16 24.64
CA ALA A 383 26.38 5.20 26.10
C ALA A 383 25.03 5.28 26.86
N ALA A 384 23.99 5.85 26.23
CA ALA A 384 22.63 5.84 26.77
C ALA A 384 21.92 4.49 26.59
N LEU A 385 22.39 3.63 25.67
CA LEU A 385 21.87 2.29 25.38
C LEU A 385 22.59 1.18 26.17
N GLU A 386 23.75 1.45 26.78
CA GLU A 386 24.59 0.48 27.51
C GLU A 386 24.10 0.09 28.92
N ASP A 387 23.10 0.80 29.49
CA ASP A 387 22.49 0.41 30.77
C ASP A 387 21.66 -0.88 30.61
N GLU A 388 21.85 -1.83 31.55
CA GLU A 388 21.22 -3.17 31.57
C GLU A 388 19.68 -3.18 31.52
N GLU A 389 19.00 -2.06 31.79
CA GLU A 389 17.53 -1.96 31.71
C GLU A 389 16.99 -1.93 30.26
N TRP A 390 17.82 -1.69 29.25
CA TRP A 390 17.35 -1.51 27.86
C TRP A 390 17.63 -2.74 27.00
N GLY A 391 16.91 -3.81 27.32
CA GLY A 391 16.98 -5.09 26.62
C GLY A 391 16.50 -5.05 25.16
N GLU A 392 16.42 -6.25 24.58
CA GLU A 392 16.10 -6.61 23.19
C GLU A 392 14.86 -5.92 22.55
N ASN A 393 14.09 -5.15 23.31
CA ASN A 393 12.91 -4.36 22.91
C ASN A 393 13.25 -3.00 22.27
N ALA A 394 14.52 -2.57 22.28
CA ALA A 394 14.97 -1.38 21.55
C ALA A 394 15.09 -1.61 20.04
N THR A 395 15.05 -2.87 19.60
CA THR A 395 15.15 -3.27 18.20
C THR A 395 13.99 -4.17 17.81
N PHE A 396 13.74 -4.31 16.51
CA PHE A 396 12.74 -5.22 15.99
C PHE A 396 13.14 -5.78 14.62
N PRO A 397 12.68 -6.99 14.28
CA PRO A 397 12.88 -7.57 12.96
C PRO A 397 11.98 -6.87 11.93
N ALA A 398 12.49 -6.65 10.73
CA ALA A 398 11.74 -6.15 9.60
C ALA A 398 12.28 -6.74 8.29
N VAL A 399 11.42 -6.84 7.28
CA VAL A 399 11.84 -7.17 5.91
C VAL A 399 11.59 -5.95 5.05
N LEU A 400 12.62 -5.47 4.36
CA LEU A 400 12.51 -4.40 3.38
C LEU A 400 12.53 -5.00 1.98
N VAL A 401 11.43 -4.84 1.25
CA VAL A 401 11.32 -5.27 -0.15
C VAL A 401 11.47 -4.06 -1.05
N ARG A 402 12.41 -4.09 -1.99
CA ARG A 402 12.62 -2.98 -2.93
C ARG A 402 11.59 -3.01 -4.05
N LYS A 403 11.04 -1.83 -4.35
CA LYS A 403 9.99 -1.66 -5.35
C LYS A 403 10.45 -0.65 -6.41
N GLY A 404 10.66 -1.12 -7.64
CA GLY A 404 11.09 -0.32 -8.79
C GLY A 404 12.61 -0.33 -9.05
N GLU A 405 12.97 -0.09 -10.32
CA GLU A 405 14.36 0.06 -10.77
C GLU A 405 14.76 1.54 -10.67
N GLY A 406 15.88 1.81 -10.00
CA GLY A 406 16.46 3.16 -9.89
C GLY A 406 15.83 4.10 -8.85
N ARG A 407 16.27 5.38 -8.90
CA ARG A 407 15.81 6.48 -8.02
C ARG A 407 14.61 7.25 -8.59
N GLY A 408 13.84 6.61 -9.47
CA GLY A 408 12.68 7.21 -10.09
C GLY A 408 11.55 7.51 -9.08
N PRO A 409 10.65 8.44 -9.41
CA PRO A 409 9.58 8.86 -8.50
C PRO A 409 8.57 7.74 -8.22
N LEU A 410 8.45 6.75 -9.11
CA LEU A 410 7.56 5.60 -8.96
C LEU A 410 8.15 4.47 -8.09
N GLY A 411 9.43 4.54 -7.75
CA GLY A 411 10.08 3.55 -6.91
C GLY A 411 9.80 3.72 -5.41
N GLY A 412 10.41 2.85 -4.62
CA GLY A 412 10.41 2.90 -3.16
C GLY A 412 10.67 1.54 -2.54
N PHE A 413 9.96 1.24 -1.45
CA PHE A 413 10.08 -0.02 -0.74
C PHE A 413 8.77 -0.39 -0.03
N SER A 414 8.57 -1.68 0.18
CA SER A 414 7.60 -2.24 1.10
C SER A 414 8.32 -2.61 2.39
N LEU A 415 7.70 -2.35 3.54
CA LEU A 415 8.25 -2.78 4.82
C LEU A 415 7.29 -3.78 5.46
N LEU A 416 7.81 -4.96 5.79
CA LEU A 416 7.14 -5.99 6.57
C LEU A 416 7.66 -5.93 8.00
N PHE A 417 6.78 -5.86 8.99
CA PHE A 417 7.19 -5.66 10.38
C PHE A 417 6.10 -6.14 11.37
N PRO A 418 6.39 -6.29 12.67
CA PRO A 418 5.40 -6.73 13.64
C PRO A 418 4.31 -5.70 13.91
N LYS A 419 3.07 -6.17 14.12
CA LYS A 419 1.91 -5.30 14.43
C LYS A 419 2.13 -4.34 15.60
N THR A 420 2.96 -4.71 16.57
CA THR A 420 3.26 -3.90 17.76
C THR A 420 4.05 -2.64 17.41
N TRP A 421 4.76 -2.63 16.29
CA TRP A 421 5.63 -1.54 15.84
C TRP A 421 4.96 -0.57 14.85
N THR A 422 3.69 -0.79 14.49
CA THR A 422 2.97 0.05 13.51
C THR A 422 2.99 1.51 13.89
N HIS A 423 2.66 1.87 15.14
CA HIS A 423 2.57 3.28 15.54
C HIS A 423 3.95 3.98 15.55
N PRO A 424 5.02 3.45 16.19
CA PRO A 424 6.36 4.04 16.10
C PRO A 424 6.83 4.26 14.66
N LEU A 425 6.67 3.25 13.80
CA LEU A 425 7.06 3.33 12.39
C LEU A 425 6.26 4.37 11.63
N TRP A 426 4.95 4.39 11.82
CA TRP A 426 4.07 5.35 11.15
C TRP A 426 4.39 6.79 11.55
N MET A 427 4.72 7.03 12.83
CA MET A 427 5.10 8.37 13.30
C MET A 427 6.45 8.80 12.75
N ALA A 428 7.43 7.88 12.66
CA ALA A 428 8.73 8.19 12.06
C ALA A 428 8.60 8.55 10.57
N LEU A 429 7.82 7.80 9.80
CA LEU A 429 7.55 8.12 8.39
C LEU A 429 6.80 9.46 8.26
N ALA A 430 5.81 9.72 9.10
CA ALA A 430 5.11 11.00 9.12
C ALA A 430 6.06 12.17 9.49
N GLY A 431 6.98 11.96 10.43
CA GLY A 431 8.04 12.91 10.81
C GLY A 431 9.03 13.17 9.66
N ALA A 432 9.29 12.16 8.83
CA ALA A 432 10.02 12.28 7.57
C ALA A 432 9.23 12.98 6.45
N LYS A 433 8.09 13.61 6.78
CA LYS A 433 7.18 14.30 5.86
C LYS A 433 6.48 13.37 4.86
N ALA A 434 6.35 12.08 5.18
CA ALA A 434 5.53 11.18 4.36
C ALA A 434 4.06 11.57 4.43
N ARG A 435 3.43 11.72 3.27
CA ARG A 435 1.98 11.93 3.17
C ARG A 435 1.27 10.59 3.31
N GLY A 436 0.27 10.50 4.19
CA GLY A 436 -0.60 9.32 4.24
C GLY A 436 -1.48 9.22 3.00
N ALA A 437 -1.44 8.08 2.31
CA ALA A 437 -2.25 7.76 1.13
C ALA A 437 -3.38 6.80 1.51
N GLY A 438 -4.62 7.19 1.22
CA GLY A 438 -5.77 6.28 1.29
C GLY A 438 -5.95 5.51 -0.01
N LEU A 439 -7.04 4.75 -0.11
CA LEU A 439 -7.40 3.94 -1.27
C LEU A 439 -7.42 4.76 -2.58
N ARG A 440 -7.91 6.00 -2.54
CA ARG A 440 -7.96 6.87 -3.73
C ARG A 440 -6.56 7.24 -4.23
N GLU A 441 -5.67 7.60 -3.32
CA GLU A 441 -4.31 7.98 -3.69
C GLU A 441 -3.49 6.74 -4.12
N TRP A 442 -3.72 5.59 -3.49
CA TRP A 442 -3.14 4.31 -3.92
C TRP A 442 -3.61 3.91 -5.32
N LYS A 443 -4.91 4.06 -5.62
CA LYS A 443 -5.47 3.86 -6.96
C LYS A 443 -4.81 4.73 -8.01
N TRP A 444 -4.64 6.02 -7.75
CA TRP A 444 -3.94 6.92 -8.67
C TRP A 444 -2.50 6.46 -8.92
N TYR A 445 -1.80 6.02 -7.87
CA TYR A 445 -0.45 5.48 -8.02
C TYR A 445 -0.43 4.20 -8.87
N ALA A 446 -1.33 3.24 -8.62
CA ALA A 446 -1.44 2.02 -9.42
C ALA A 446 -1.69 2.33 -10.90
N GLN A 447 -2.64 3.24 -11.21
CA GLN A 447 -2.92 3.68 -12.58
C GLN A 447 -1.71 4.35 -13.24
N ILE A 448 -0.97 5.21 -12.53
CA ILE A 448 0.26 5.83 -13.04
C ILE A 448 1.32 4.77 -13.36
N CYS A 449 1.36 3.68 -12.59
CA CYS A 449 2.24 2.54 -12.83
C CYS A 449 1.71 1.55 -13.88
N GLY A 450 0.51 1.75 -14.44
CA GLY A 450 -0.14 0.80 -15.34
C GLY A 450 -0.63 -0.49 -14.66
N ARG A 451 -0.64 -0.54 -13.32
CA ARG A 451 -0.98 -1.73 -12.53
C ARG A 451 -2.46 -1.80 -12.21
N GLY A 452 -2.96 -3.02 -12.08
CA GLY A 452 -4.35 -3.26 -11.71
C GLY A 452 -4.60 -2.88 -10.25
N ILE A 453 -5.83 -2.49 -9.93
CA ILE A 453 -6.29 -2.34 -8.55
C ILE A 453 -7.36 -3.38 -8.25
N PHE A 454 -7.18 -4.13 -7.18
CA PHE A 454 -8.21 -5.04 -6.71
C PHE A 454 -9.27 -4.29 -5.89
N PRO A 455 -10.57 -4.58 -6.07
CA PRO A 455 -11.14 -5.58 -6.98
C PRO A 455 -11.48 -5.06 -8.39
N ASP A 456 -11.40 -3.74 -8.63
CA ASP A 456 -11.94 -3.12 -9.87
C ASP A 456 -11.28 -3.64 -11.17
N SER A 457 -10.03 -4.07 -11.11
CA SER A 457 -9.25 -4.64 -12.22
C SER A 457 -9.28 -6.17 -12.25
N TYR A 458 -10.16 -6.82 -11.47
CA TYR A 458 -10.32 -8.28 -11.39
C TYR A 458 -11.80 -8.66 -11.53
N PRO A 459 -12.43 -8.39 -12.68
CA PRO A 459 -13.86 -8.60 -12.89
C PRO A 459 -14.27 -10.08 -12.77
N ASP A 460 -13.37 -11.00 -13.13
CA ASP A 460 -13.56 -12.45 -13.03
C ASP A 460 -13.40 -13.00 -11.60
N ALA A 461 -13.11 -12.15 -10.60
CA ALA A 461 -13.13 -12.53 -9.19
C ALA A 461 -14.55 -12.60 -8.60
N GLY A 462 -15.56 -12.17 -9.35
CA GLY A 462 -16.97 -12.23 -8.96
C GLY A 462 -17.29 -11.33 -7.75
N ILE A 463 -16.65 -10.17 -7.69
CA ILE A 463 -16.76 -9.24 -6.57
C ILE A 463 -17.81 -8.18 -6.90
N GLY A 464 -18.79 -8.01 -6.00
CA GLY A 464 -19.87 -7.06 -6.17
C GLY A 464 -19.39 -5.60 -6.15
N GLY A 465 -20.10 -4.73 -6.85
CA GLY A 465 -19.74 -3.31 -6.98
C GLY A 465 -19.76 -2.50 -5.68
N GLU A 466 -20.32 -3.02 -4.58
CA GLU A 466 -20.23 -2.39 -3.25
C GLU A 466 -18.81 -2.42 -2.66
N GLU A 467 -18.00 -3.39 -3.09
CA GLU A 467 -16.61 -3.57 -2.68
C GLU A 467 -15.62 -2.85 -3.61
N SER A 468 -16.12 -2.04 -4.55
CA SER A 468 -15.34 -1.29 -5.53
C SER A 468 -14.58 -0.12 -4.90
N VAL A 469 -13.28 0.02 -5.22
CA VAL A 469 -12.49 1.19 -4.83
C VAL A 469 -12.92 2.40 -5.63
N GLU A 470 -13.18 2.24 -6.92
CA GLU A 470 -13.68 3.30 -7.81
C GLU A 470 -14.96 3.92 -7.25
N ARG A 471 -15.98 3.10 -6.97
CA ARG A 471 -17.24 3.56 -6.37
C ARG A 471 -17.02 4.20 -5.00
N ALA A 472 -16.18 3.59 -4.17
CA ALA A 472 -15.89 4.11 -2.84
C ALA A 472 -15.14 5.44 -2.88
N THR A 473 -14.37 5.74 -3.92
CA THR A 473 -13.45 6.91 -3.97
C THR A 473 -13.87 8.00 -4.94
N ASN A 474 -14.70 7.69 -5.93
CA ASN A 474 -15.20 8.60 -6.95
C ASN A 474 -16.70 8.84 -6.79
N ALA A 475 -17.06 10.07 -6.43
CA ALA A 475 -18.46 10.45 -6.22
C ALA A 475 -19.29 10.42 -7.51
N SER A 476 -18.67 10.58 -8.69
CA SER A 476 -19.37 10.48 -9.97
C SER A 476 -19.73 9.04 -10.34
N ALA A 477 -18.97 8.06 -9.84
CA ALA A 477 -19.29 6.64 -9.97
C ALA A 477 -20.28 6.14 -8.90
N ALA A 478 -20.77 7.03 -8.02
CA ALA A 478 -21.72 6.67 -6.97
C ALA A 478 -23.14 6.59 -7.55
N GLY A 479 -23.50 5.41 -8.05
CA GLY A 479 -24.84 5.12 -8.60
C GLY A 479 -24.80 4.38 -9.93
N GLU A 480 -23.66 4.41 -10.62
CA GLU A 480 -23.40 3.69 -11.86
C GLU A 480 -22.42 2.56 -11.53
N GLY A 481 -22.85 1.32 -11.71
CA GLY A 481 -22.09 0.15 -11.30
C GLY A 481 -22.93 -1.10 -11.44
N GLU A 482 -23.20 -1.50 -12.67
CA GLU A 482 -23.67 -2.85 -12.94
C GLU A 482 -22.59 -3.82 -12.46
N ALA A 483 -23.01 -4.86 -11.74
CA ALA A 483 -22.12 -5.98 -11.49
C ALA A 483 -21.69 -6.55 -12.85
N TRP A 484 -20.43 -6.95 -12.96
CA TRP A 484 -19.99 -7.72 -14.11
C TRP A 484 -20.91 -8.94 -14.29
N PRO A 485 -21.35 -9.25 -15.52
CA PRO A 485 -22.08 -10.47 -15.82
C PRO A 485 -21.40 -11.70 -15.22
N ALA A 486 -22.20 -12.67 -14.78
CA ALA A 486 -21.66 -13.94 -14.33
C ALA A 486 -20.94 -14.66 -15.48
N GLY A 487 -19.90 -15.43 -15.15
CA GLY A 487 -19.15 -16.23 -16.14
C GLY A 487 -18.07 -15.48 -16.92
N ILE A 488 -17.78 -14.22 -16.57
CA ILE A 488 -16.65 -13.48 -17.16
C ILE A 488 -15.32 -14.11 -16.75
N LEU A 489 -14.43 -14.23 -17.74
CA LEU A 489 -13.06 -14.70 -17.58
C LEU A 489 -12.10 -13.72 -18.23
N VAL A 490 -11.07 -13.31 -17.49
CA VAL A 490 -10.05 -12.40 -18.01
C VAL A 490 -8.88 -13.19 -18.56
N ALA A 491 -8.61 -13.02 -19.85
CA ALA A 491 -7.42 -13.53 -20.52
C ALA A 491 -6.17 -12.85 -19.94
N ARG A 492 -5.23 -13.67 -19.46
CA ARG A 492 -3.95 -13.23 -18.87
C ARG A 492 -2.79 -13.88 -19.64
N PRO A 493 -2.48 -13.43 -20.85
CA PRO A 493 -1.40 -14.02 -21.61
C PRO A 493 -0.06 -13.81 -20.88
N THR A 494 0.71 -14.89 -20.72
CA THR A 494 2.04 -14.88 -20.08
C THR A 494 3.16 -14.91 -21.13
N GLY A 495 4.37 -14.57 -20.72
CA GLY A 495 5.58 -14.66 -21.56
C GLY A 495 5.79 -13.53 -22.57
N PRO A 496 6.89 -13.57 -23.34
CA PRO A 496 7.31 -12.50 -24.25
C PRO A 496 6.36 -12.29 -25.45
N LYS A 497 5.58 -13.32 -25.83
CA LYS A 497 4.53 -13.22 -26.86
C LYS A 497 3.19 -12.67 -26.31
N GLY A 498 3.01 -12.63 -24.99
CA GLY A 498 1.78 -12.19 -24.34
C GLY A 498 1.63 -10.67 -24.17
N ALA A 499 2.62 -9.88 -24.57
CA ALA A 499 2.58 -8.42 -24.48
C ALA A 499 1.77 -7.76 -25.62
N GLY A 500 1.53 -8.49 -26.72
CA GLY A 500 0.78 -8.01 -27.88
C GLY A 500 -0.58 -8.68 -28.03
N ILE A 501 -1.43 -8.11 -28.87
CA ILE A 501 -2.79 -8.63 -29.15
C ILE A 501 -2.76 -10.06 -29.70
N GLY A 502 -1.70 -10.44 -30.44
CA GLY A 502 -1.51 -11.82 -30.91
C GLY A 502 -1.41 -12.86 -29.79
N GLY A 503 -1.06 -12.46 -28.56
CA GLY A 503 -1.08 -13.34 -27.39
C GLY A 503 -2.49 -13.76 -26.94
N LEU A 504 -3.54 -13.19 -27.55
CA LEU A 504 -4.93 -13.54 -27.28
C LEU A 504 -5.48 -14.63 -28.22
N GLU A 505 -4.75 -15.00 -29.27
CA GLU A 505 -5.16 -16.05 -30.21
C GLU A 505 -5.33 -17.39 -29.46
N GLY A 506 -6.45 -18.06 -29.66
CA GLY A 506 -6.82 -19.30 -28.95
C GLY A 506 -7.48 -19.09 -27.58
N LEU A 507 -7.70 -17.84 -27.16
CA LEU A 507 -8.41 -17.49 -25.92
C LEU A 507 -9.80 -16.89 -26.17
N GLU A 508 -10.30 -16.98 -27.42
CA GLU A 508 -11.63 -16.51 -27.82
C GLU A 508 -12.75 -17.31 -27.15
N GLY A 509 -13.92 -16.69 -27.06
CA GLY A 509 -15.13 -17.35 -26.57
C GLY A 509 -16.06 -16.41 -25.83
N PRO A 510 -17.30 -16.84 -25.56
CA PRO A 510 -18.28 -16.02 -24.86
C PRO A 510 -17.78 -15.65 -23.46
N GLY A 511 -17.83 -14.36 -23.13
CA GLY A 511 -17.43 -13.84 -21.81
C GLY A 511 -15.92 -13.76 -21.57
N ARG A 512 -15.09 -13.90 -22.61
CA ARG A 512 -13.63 -13.75 -22.55
C ARG A 512 -13.24 -12.30 -22.74
N LEU A 513 -12.70 -11.68 -21.70
CA LEU A 513 -12.26 -10.29 -21.73
C LEU A 513 -10.73 -10.19 -21.64
N ALA A 514 -10.14 -9.19 -22.28
CA ALA A 514 -8.75 -8.80 -22.08
C ALA A 514 -8.68 -7.42 -21.44
N ARG A 515 -7.67 -7.22 -20.59
CA ARG A 515 -7.38 -5.94 -19.96
C ARG A 515 -6.63 -5.04 -20.95
N VAL A 516 -7.15 -3.85 -21.21
CA VAL A 516 -6.63 -2.91 -22.20
C VAL A 516 -6.34 -1.56 -21.55
N ALA A 517 -5.17 -0.99 -21.84
CA ALA A 517 -4.82 0.37 -21.47
C ALA A 517 -5.23 1.32 -22.61
N LEU A 518 -6.08 2.30 -22.30
CA LEU A 518 -6.60 3.28 -23.25
C LEU A 518 -5.95 4.64 -23.05
N ARG A 519 -5.24 5.13 -24.06
CA ARG A 519 -4.63 6.46 -24.08
C ARG A 519 -5.44 7.37 -25.01
N PRO A 520 -5.99 8.50 -24.54
CA PRO A 520 -6.78 9.38 -25.41
C PRO A 520 -5.92 9.93 -26.54
N ALA A 521 -6.39 9.85 -27.79
CA ALA A 521 -5.65 10.40 -28.93
C ALA A 521 -5.75 11.94 -29.00
N GLY A 522 -6.77 12.55 -28.37
CA GLY A 522 -7.09 13.98 -28.52
C GLY A 522 -7.61 14.69 -27.27
N ARG A 523 -8.51 15.65 -27.49
CA ARG A 523 -9.18 16.38 -26.40
C ARG A 523 -10.32 15.54 -25.83
N GLY A 524 -10.20 15.20 -24.54
CA GLY A 524 -11.18 14.37 -23.84
C GLY A 524 -10.48 13.38 -22.92
N THR A 525 -11.20 12.89 -21.92
CA THR A 525 -10.73 11.85 -21.02
C THR A 525 -11.82 10.79 -20.90
N PRO A 526 -11.53 9.51 -21.23
CA PRO A 526 -12.37 8.38 -20.85
C PRO A 526 -12.72 8.48 -19.37
N GLU A 527 -14.00 8.43 -19.06
CA GLU A 527 -14.49 8.35 -17.69
C GLU A 527 -14.77 6.90 -17.33
N SER A 528 -14.74 6.58 -16.04
CA SER A 528 -15.16 5.25 -15.55
C SER A 528 -16.56 4.95 -16.07
N TRP A 529 -16.78 3.71 -16.50
CA TRP A 529 -17.98 3.21 -17.17
C TRP A 529 -18.25 3.73 -18.60
N SER A 530 -17.32 4.45 -19.23
CA SER A 530 -17.45 4.74 -20.67
C SER A 530 -17.45 3.44 -21.49
N ARG A 531 -18.26 3.39 -22.56
CA ARG A 531 -18.28 2.29 -23.52
C ARG A 531 -17.07 2.35 -24.43
N VAL A 532 -16.45 1.19 -24.67
CA VAL A 532 -15.42 1.00 -25.69
C VAL A 532 -16.09 0.38 -26.90
N LEU A 533 -16.01 1.08 -28.02
CA LEU A 533 -16.62 0.72 -29.29
C LEU A 533 -15.53 0.34 -30.29
N ARG A 534 -15.86 -0.61 -31.16
CA ARG A 534 -15.02 -0.95 -32.31
C ARG A 534 -14.96 0.22 -33.29
N ALA A 535 -13.78 0.45 -33.86
CA ALA A 535 -13.59 1.43 -34.92
C ALA A 535 -13.86 0.79 -36.29
N THR A 536 -14.71 1.40 -37.10
CA THR A 536 -14.97 0.95 -38.48
C THR A 536 -13.85 1.39 -39.44
N VAL A 537 -13.84 0.84 -40.65
CA VAL A 537 -12.90 1.25 -41.72
C VAL A 537 -12.99 2.75 -42.01
N GLU A 538 -14.20 3.33 -41.96
CA GLU A 538 -14.41 4.76 -42.19
C GLU A 538 -13.91 5.58 -40.99
N ASP A 539 -14.16 5.14 -39.75
CA ASP A 539 -13.62 5.79 -38.55
C ASP A 539 -12.08 5.86 -38.60
N LEU A 540 -11.43 4.81 -39.11
CA LEU A 540 -9.98 4.75 -39.27
C LEU A 540 -9.48 5.70 -40.37
N ARG A 541 -10.20 5.83 -41.48
CA ARG A 541 -9.88 6.82 -42.53
C ARG A 541 -9.98 8.23 -41.99
N VAL A 542 -11.07 8.54 -41.28
CA VAL A 542 -11.29 9.84 -40.65
C VAL A 542 -10.24 10.11 -39.56
N PHE A 543 -9.86 9.11 -38.77
CA PHE A 543 -8.80 9.24 -37.76
C PHE A 543 -7.45 9.56 -38.41
N ARG A 544 -7.12 8.91 -39.54
CA ARG A 544 -5.88 9.18 -40.30
C ARG A 544 -5.89 10.56 -40.96
N ALA A 545 -7.04 11.03 -41.43
CA ALA A 545 -7.18 12.31 -42.14
C ALA A 545 -7.30 13.53 -41.21
N SER A 546 -8.12 13.42 -40.15
CA SER A 546 -8.47 14.53 -39.25
C SER A 546 -7.80 14.44 -37.87
N GLY A 547 -7.10 13.33 -37.59
CA GLY A 547 -6.50 13.06 -36.30
C GLY A 547 -7.55 12.73 -35.24
N ALA A 548 -7.45 13.38 -34.08
CA ALA A 548 -8.22 13.02 -32.90
C ALA A 548 -9.51 13.84 -32.69
N ALA A 549 -10.22 14.13 -33.80
CA ALA A 549 -11.52 14.80 -33.76
C ALA A 549 -12.59 13.94 -33.07
N ALA A 550 -13.67 14.58 -32.64
CA ALA A 550 -14.83 13.87 -32.08
C ALA A 550 -15.78 13.46 -33.20
N TYR A 551 -16.40 12.30 -33.05
CA TYR A 551 -17.34 11.72 -34.02
C TYR A 551 -18.79 11.84 -33.52
N ASP A 552 -19.75 11.78 -34.44
CA ASP A 552 -21.17 11.75 -34.11
C ASP A 552 -21.60 10.33 -33.64
N SER A 553 -22.50 10.28 -32.66
CA SER A 553 -23.07 9.05 -32.10
C SER A 553 -24.07 8.33 -33.00
N GLY A 554 -24.49 8.92 -34.12
CA GLY A 554 -25.63 8.46 -34.92
C GLY A 554 -25.50 7.06 -35.53
N GLU A 555 -24.28 6.56 -35.75
CA GLU A 555 -24.03 5.21 -36.25
C GLU A 555 -23.88 4.21 -35.10
N GLU A 556 -24.69 3.14 -35.11
CA GLU A 556 -24.54 2.01 -34.20
C GLU A 556 -23.21 1.30 -34.45
N ARG A 557 -22.37 1.26 -33.41
CA ARG A 557 -21.08 0.56 -33.41
C ARG A 557 -21.12 -0.56 -32.39
N GLU A 558 -20.43 -1.66 -32.70
CA GLU A 558 -20.27 -2.78 -31.78
C GLU A 558 -19.60 -2.33 -30.48
N VAL A 559 -20.20 -2.67 -29.35
CA VAL A 559 -19.64 -2.41 -28.01
C VAL A 559 -18.71 -3.55 -27.64
N LEU A 560 -17.40 -3.29 -27.68
CA LEU A 560 -16.39 -4.28 -27.31
C LEU A 560 -16.21 -4.41 -25.80
N GLY A 561 -16.48 -3.35 -25.05
CA GLY A 561 -16.11 -3.35 -23.64
C GLY A 561 -16.48 -2.10 -22.85
N ARG A 562 -15.95 -2.03 -21.63
CA ARG A 562 -16.17 -0.89 -20.72
C ARG A 562 -14.90 -0.46 -20.02
N VAL A 563 -14.79 0.84 -19.77
CA VAL A 563 -13.74 1.46 -18.97
C VAL A 563 -14.01 1.20 -17.49
N THR A 564 -13.10 0.54 -16.78
CA THR A 564 -13.19 0.35 -15.31
C THR A 564 -12.63 1.56 -14.57
N LEU A 565 -11.49 2.06 -15.02
CA LEU A 565 -10.81 3.18 -14.40
C LEU A 565 -10.57 4.27 -15.43
N GLY A 566 -11.28 5.39 -15.28
CA GLY A 566 -11.13 6.55 -16.18
C GLY A 566 -9.75 7.20 -16.14
N VAL A 567 -9.44 7.95 -17.19
CA VAL A 567 -8.20 8.74 -17.29
C VAL A 567 -8.22 9.85 -16.25
N LEU A 568 -7.15 9.91 -15.46
CA LEU A 568 -7.03 10.95 -14.44
C LEU A 568 -6.82 12.33 -15.10
N PRO A 569 -7.30 13.42 -14.49
CA PRO A 569 -7.25 14.76 -15.10
C PRO A 569 -5.85 15.15 -15.58
N LYS A 570 -5.75 15.82 -16.75
CA LYS A 570 -4.50 16.22 -17.48
C LYS A 570 -3.45 17.02 -16.69
N LYS A 571 -3.63 17.29 -15.39
CA LYS A 571 -2.77 18.16 -14.56
C LYS A 571 -1.54 17.44 -13.97
N CYS A 572 -1.20 16.25 -14.46
CA CYS A 572 -0.09 15.42 -13.97
C CYS A 572 1.14 15.57 -14.87
N LYS A 573 1.85 16.71 -14.77
CA LYS A 573 3.11 16.91 -15.50
C LYS A 573 4.09 15.77 -15.17
N GLY A 574 4.64 15.12 -16.20
CA GLY A 574 5.65 14.06 -16.08
C GLY A 574 5.13 12.64 -15.89
N PHE A 575 3.80 12.41 -15.94
CA PHE A 575 3.22 11.07 -15.89
C PHE A 575 2.25 10.87 -17.07
N ALA A 576 2.47 9.82 -17.86
CA ALA A 576 1.49 9.36 -18.84
C ALA A 576 0.41 8.56 -18.09
N ILE A 577 -0.86 8.90 -18.28
CA ILE A 577 -1.97 8.24 -17.59
C ILE A 577 -2.90 7.66 -18.64
N SER A 578 -3.01 6.34 -18.63
CA SER A 578 -3.99 5.59 -19.43
C SER A 578 -5.21 5.26 -18.57
N ALA A 579 -6.37 5.17 -19.21
CA ALA A 579 -7.54 4.51 -18.64
C ALA A 579 -7.35 3.00 -18.70
N GLU A 580 -8.05 2.29 -17.84
CA GLU A 580 -8.17 0.84 -17.91
C GLU A 580 -9.54 0.47 -18.43
N ALA A 581 -9.59 -0.48 -19.35
CA ALA A 581 -10.81 -1.07 -19.85
C ALA A 581 -10.68 -2.58 -19.96
N PHE A 582 -11.83 -3.25 -19.99
CA PHE A 582 -11.93 -4.67 -20.33
C PHE A 582 -12.78 -4.80 -21.59
N CYS A 583 -12.21 -5.46 -22.60
CA CYS A 583 -12.82 -5.63 -23.92
C CYS A 583 -12.88 -7.11 -24.30
N ASP A 584 -13.88 -7.49 -25.09
CA ASP A 584 -14.05 -8.83 -25.63
C ASP A 584 -12.83 -9.24 -26.48
N VAL A 585 -12.32 -10.45 -26.22
CA VAL A 585 -11.13 -10.97 -26.91
C VAL A 585 -11.36 -11.14 -28.41
N SER A 586 -12.53 -11.66 -28.80
CA SER A 586 -12.86 -11.93 -30.20
C SER A 586 -12.91 -10.61 -30.99
N GLY A 587 -13.59 -9.60 -30.43
CA GLY A 587 -13.69 -8.29 -31.06
C GLY A 587 -12.36 -7.53 -31.12
N LEU A 588 -11.46 -7.73 -30.14
CA LEU A 588 -10.09 -7.19 -30.20
C LEU A 588 -9.26 -7.80 -31.33
N LEU A 589 -9.32 -9.12 -31.50
CA LEU A 589 -8.60 -9.83 -32.57
C LEU A 589 -9.15 -9.44 -33.95
N GLU A 590 -10.46 -9.31 -34.08
CA GLU A 590 -11.09 -8.85 -35.32
C GLU A 590 -10.67 -7.42 -35.67
N SER A 591 -10.69 -6.52 -34.68
CA SER A 591 -10.20 -5.14 -34.84
C SER A 591 -8.73 -5.09 -35.26
N ALA A 592 -7.90 -5.99 -34.73
CA ALA A 592 -6.48 -6.08 -35.10
C ALA A 592 -6.26 -6.54 -36.54
N ARG A 593 -7.07 -7.51 -37.01
CA ARG A 593 -7.04 -7.98 -38.40
C ARG A 593 -7.43 -6.85 -39.37
N GLU A 594 -8.50 -6.12 -39.07
CA GLU A 594 -8.96 -4.99 -39.91
C GLU A 594 -7.95 -3.85 -39.98
N GLN A 595 -7.32 -3.54 -38.84
CA GLN A 595 -6.31 -2.48 -38.76
C GLN A 595 -4.93 -2.91 -39.27
N GLN A 596 -4.78 -4.17 -39.70
CA GLN A 596 -3.52 -4.78 -40.15
C GLN A 596 -2.41 -4.63 -39.09
N VAL A 597 -2.76 -4.77 -37.81
CA VAL A 597 -1.78 -4.70 -36.72
C VAL A 597 -0.92 -5.97 -36.77
N PRO A 598 0.41 -5.86 -36.91
CA PRO A 598 1.27 -7.03 -37.02
C PRO A 598 1.22 -7.87 -35.73
N ALA A 599 0.95 -9.17 -35.87
CA ALA A 599 0.81 -10.12 -34.77
C ALA A 599 2.08 -10.26 -33.90
N GLY A 600 3.25 -9.86 -34.41
CA GLY A 600 4.56 -10.03 -33.77
C GLY A 600 5.20 -8.79 -33.14
N GLY A 601 4.50 -7.64 -33.09
CA GLY A 601 5.05 -6.40 -32.51
C GLY A 601 4.82 -6.27 -31.01
N ALA A 602 5.85 -5.85 -30.25
CA ALA A 602 5.76 -5.56 -28.81
C ALA A 602 4.81 -4.39 -28.47
N GLU A 603 4.37 -3.63 -29.47
CA GLU A 603 3.38 -2.55 -29.34
C GLU A 603 2.27 -2.74 -30.39
N GLY A 604 1.46 -3.79 -30.24
CA GLY A 604 0.21 -3.93 -30.97
C GLY A 604 -0.76 -2.82 -30.55
N VAL A 605 -0.74 -1.70 -31.27
CA VAL A 605 -1.55 -0.52 -31.00
C VAL A 605 -2.83 -0.58 -31.83
N LEU A 606 -3.99 -0.53 -31.15
CA LEU A 606 -5.30 -0.43 -31.80
C LEU A 606 -5.87 0.96 -31.66
N VAL A 607 -6.53 1.45 -32.70
CA VAL A 607 -7.44 2.59 -32.59
C VAL A 607 -8.81 2.05 -32.19
N MET A 608 -9.31 2.55 -31.06
CA MET A 608 -10.61 2.24 -30.51
C MET A 608 -11.41 3.52 -30.30
N LEU A 609 -12.72 3.39 -30.20
CA LEU A 609 -13.60 4.51 -29.95
C LEU A 609 -14.15 4.44 -28.52
N VAL A 610 -14.22 5.58 -27.83
CA VAL A 610 -14.73 5.67 -26.46
C VAL A 610 -15.92 6.61 -26.45
N CYS A 611 -17.06 6.11 -25.98
CA CYS A 611 -18.29 6.86 -25.84
C CYS A 611 -18.64 7.05 -24.36
N LYS A 612 -18.86 8.31 -23.97
CA LYS A 612 -19.18 8.66 -22.58
C LYS A 612 -20.66 8.42 -22.28
N GLU A 613 -20.93 7.61 -21.26
CA GLU A 613 -22.24 7.47 -20.61
C GLU A 613 -22.20 8.25 -19.29
N GLY A 614 -22.76 9.46 -19.24
CA GLY A 614 -22.74 10.25 -17.98
C GLY A 614 -23.07 11.74 -18.14
N LYS A 615 -22.88 12.54 -17.08
CA LYS A 615 -23.14 14.00 -17.11
C LYS A 615 -22.12 14.74 -18.00
N GLY A 616 -22.59 15.42 -19.05
CA GLY A 616 -21.78 16.15 -20.04
C GLY A 616 -22.34 15.95 -21.45
N ASN A 617 -21.51 16.09 -22.50
CA ASN A 617 -21.88 15.76 -23.87
C ASN A 617 -22.05 14.24 -24.02
N LYS A 618 -23.23 13.72 -23.64
CA LYS A 618 -23.63 12.33 -23.89
C LYS A 618 -23.57 12.07 -25.40
N GLY A 619 -23.09 10.90 -25.78
CA GLY A 619 -23.02 10.48 -27.19
C GLY A 619 -21.77 10.95 -27.95
N THR A 620 -20.92 11.83 -27.40
CA THR A 620 -19.68 12.17 -28.12
C THR A 620 -18.72 10.98 -28.12
N VAL A 621 -18.45 10.45 -29.31
CA VAL A 621 -17.50 9.36 -29.54
C VAL A 621 -16.11 9.95 -29.80
N ARG A 622 -15.07 9.39 -29.19
CA ARG A 622 -13.70 9.89 -29.31
C ARG A 622 -12.69 8.78 -29.53
N PRO A 623 -11.63 9.01 -30.33
CA PRO A 623 -10.62 7.99 -30.58
C PRO A 623 -9.65 7.87 -29.39
N ALA A 624 -9.29 6.64 -29.08
CA ALA A 624 -8.30 6.26 -28.09
C ALA A 624 -7.35 5.20 -28.67
N ILE A 625 -6.09 5.32 -28.29
CA ILE A 625 -5.03 4.37 -28.60
C ILE A 625 -5.07 3.28 -27.53
N ALA A 626 -5.37 2.06 -27.93
CA ALA A 626 -5.51 0.89 -27.09
C ALA A 626 -4.26 0.01 -27.19
N THR A 627 -3.72 -0.40 -26.05
CA THR A 627 -2.62 -1.38 -25.95
C THR A 627 -3.01 -2.45 -24.94
N LEU A 628 -2.65 -3.70 -25.22
CA LEU A 628 -2.88 -4.78 -24.26
C LEU A 628 -2.11 -4.48 -22.95
N ALA A 629 -2.79 -4.55 -21.82
CA ALA A 629 -2.15 -4.37 -20.52
C ALA A 629 -1.55 -5.71 -20.07
N THR A 630 -0.36 -5.67 -19.47
CA THR A 630 0.27 -6.87 -18.90
C THR A 630 -0.60 -7.48 -17.81
N ALA A 631 -0.45 -8.79 -17.59
CA ALA A 631 -1.22 -9.57 -16.61
C ALA A 631 -1.05 -9.13 -15.13
N THR A 632 -0.13 -8.21 -14.81
CA THR A 632 0.19 -7.74 -13.44
C THR A 632 -0.28 -6.34 -13.10
#